data_AF-A0A5E6ZNU5-F1
#
_entry.id   AF-A0A5E6ZNU5-F1
#
_cell.length_a   1.000
_cell.length_b   1.000
_cell.length_c   1.000
_cell.angle_alpha   90.00
_cell.angle_beta   90.00
_cell.angle_gamma   90.00
#
_symmetry.space_group_name_H-M   'P 1'
#
loop_
_entity.id
_entity.type
_entity.pdbx_description
1 polymer ?
#
loop_
_entity_poly.entity_id
_entity_poly.type
_entity_poly.pdbx_seq_one_letter_code
_entity_poly.pdbx_strand_id
1 'polypeptide(L)' 'MHLDTKRIHLHVQELVMTQSQRLKYSILISLVVLGIMFGLSYLQNTGVISEKLFQYIAIGVAVVVVVINGVMRRKVKP' A
#
# COMPACT_ATOMS: atom_id res chain seq x y z
N MET A 1 22.12 -43.41 -5.89
CA MET A 1 22.17 -41.94 -6.11
C MET A 1 20.78 -41.38 -5.81
N HIS A 2 20.52 -41.03 -4.55
CA HIS A 2 19.21 -40.59 -4.07
C HIS A 2 19.15 -39.06 -4.27
N LEU A 3 18.60 -38.64 -5.40
CA LEU A 3 18.39 -37.23 -5.69
C LEU A 3 17.40 -36.69 -4.66
N ASP A 4 17.93 -35.96 -3.70
CA ASP A 4 17.19 -35.25 -2.66
C ASP A 4 16.34 -34.15 -3.32
N THR A 5 15.12 -34.51 -3.70
CA THR A 5 14.08 -33.61 -4.22
C THR A 5 13.81 -32.43 -3.28
N LYS A 6 14.20 -32.54 -2.00
CA LYS A 6 14.12 -31.47 -0.99
C LYS A 6 15.04 -30.28 -1.26
N ARG A 7 16.15 -30.44 -2.00
CA ARG A 7 17.07 -29.34 -2.37
C ARG A 7 16.56 -28.44 -3.50
N ILE A 8 15.68 -28.93 -4.36
CA ILE A 8 15.14 -28.14 -5.50
C ILE A 8 13.96 -27.25 -5.05
N HIS A 9 13.37 -27.51 -3.88
CA HIS A 9 12.37 -26.65 -3.25
C HIS A 9 12.94 -25.42 -2.52
N LEU A 10 14.26 -25.21 -2.53
CA LEU A 10 14.97 -24.19 -1.73
C LEU A 10 15.37 -22.92 -2.52
N HIS A 11 14.74 -22.64 -3.66
CA HIS A 11 15.00 -21.40 -4.44
C HIS A 11 13.75 -20.67 -4.95
N VAL A 12 12.57 -21.01 -4.41
CA VAL A 12 11.39 -20.16 -4.48
C VAL A 12 10.76 -20.22 -3.10
N GLN A 13 11.40 -19.59 -2.12
CA GLN A 13 10.71 -19.21 -0.91
C GLN A 13 9.67 -18.19 -1.35
N GLU A 14 8.45 -18.65 -1.65
CA GLU A 14 7.28 -17.81 -1.76
C GLU A 14 7.32 -16.94 -0.52
N LEU A 15 7.50 -15.63 -0.69
CA LEU A 15 7.45 -14.69 0.42
C LEU A 15 6.00 -14.64 0.90
N VAL A 16 5.59 -15.63 1.69
CA VAL A 16 4.24 -15.76 2.21
C VAL A 16 4.02 -14.59 3.16
N MET A 17 3.24 -13.61 2.71
CA MET A 17 2.92 -12.44 3.50
C MET A 17 2.03 -12.87 4.67
N THR A 18 2.55 -12.81 5.88
CA THR A 18 1.81 -13.26 7.05
C THR A 18 0.63 -12.32 7.34
N GLN A 19 -0.41 -12.80 8.03
CA GLN A 19 -1.55 -11.96 8.43
C GLN A 19 -1.11 -10.73 9.22
N SER A 20 -0.09 -10.88 10.07
CA SER A 20 0.52 -9.78 10.82
C SER A 20 1.23 -8.77 9.92
N GLN A 21 1.89 -9.20 8.84
CA GLN A 21 2.50 -8.30 7.86
C GLN A 21 1.44 -7.56 7.05
N ARG A 22 0.35 -8.22 6.64
CA ARG A 22 -0.78 -7.59 5.96
C ARG A 22 -1.40 -6.49 6.83
N LEU A 23 -1.56 -6.76 8.12
CA LEU A 23 -2.08 -5.78 9.08
C LEU A 23 -1.14 -4.57 9.22
N LYS A 24 0.17 -4.80 9.40
CA LYS A 24 1.16 -3.71 9.47
C LYS A 24 1.17 -2.85 8.22
N TYR A 25 1.10 -3.48 7.04
CA TYR A 25 1.06 -2.77 5.76
C TYR A 25 -0.20 -1.89 5.63
N SER A 26 -1.36 -2.43 5.99
CA SER A 26 -2.64 -1.70 5.98
C SER A 26 -2.61 -0.49 6.93
N ILE A 27 -2.09 -0.68 8.15
CA ILE A 27 -1.96 0.38 9.14
C ILE A 27 -1.01 1.47 8.62
N LEU A 28 0.14 1.07 8.07
CA LEU A 28 1.12 2.01 7.53
C LEU A 28 0.54 2.86 6.40
N ILE A 29 -0.15 2.26 5.43
CA ILE A 29 -0.83 3.00 4.35
C ILE A 29 -1.86 3.96 4.92
N SER A 30 -2.69 3.48 5.86
CA SER A 30 -3.75 4.29 6.45
C SER A 30 -3.19 5.53 7.15
N LEU A 31 -2.08 5.38 7.89
CA LEU A 31 -1.41 6.49 8.55
C LEU A 31 -0.78 7.48 7.56
N VAL A 32 -0.18 6.99 6.48
CA VAL A 32 0.37 7.85 5.43
C VAL A 32 -0.73 8.65 4.74
N VAL A 33 -1.82 7.99 4.33
CA VAL A 33 -2.97 8.67 3.70
C VAL A 33 -3.57 9.70 4.66
N LEU A 34 -3.76 9.32 5.92
CA LEU A 34 -4.26 10.23 6.95
C LEU A 34 -3.35 11.46 7.10
N GLY A 35 -2.03 11.27 7.19
CA GLY A 35 -1.07 12.36 7.28
C GLY A 35 -1.13 13.31 6.08
N ILE A 36 -1.24 12.77 4.86
CA ILE A 36 -1.38 13.58 3.64
C ILE A 36 -2.71 14.36 3.67
N MET A 37 -3.83 13.70 3.97
CA MET A 37 -5.14 14.37 4.02
C MET A 37 -5.20 15.44 5.11
N PHE A 38 -4.58 15.19 6.27
CA PHE A 38 -4.52 16.15 7.37
C PHE A 38 -3.63 17.35 7.03
N GLY A 39 -2.47 17.11 6.40
CA GLY A 39 -1.60 18.17 5.90
C GLY A 39 -2.30 19.04 4.85
N LEU A 40 -2.93 18.42 3.86
CA LEU A 40 -3.70 19.14 2.84
C LEU A 40 -4.87 19.93 3.45
N SER A 41 -5.58 19.35 4.42
CA SER A 41 -6.65 20.03 5.15
C SER A 41 -6.13 21.26 5.91
N TYR A 42 -4.97 21.15 6.56
CA TYR A 42 -4.32 22.29 7.22
C TYR A 42 -3.94 23.39 6.22
N LEU A 43 -3.31 23.03 5.09
CA LEU A 43 -2.95 23.96 4.02
C LEU A 43 -4.19 24.63 3.39
N GLN A 44 -5.32 23.92 3.31
CA GLN A 44 -6.58 24.48 2.85
C GLN A 44 -7.16 25.46 3.87
N ASN A 45 -7.13 25.11 5.16
CA ASN A 45 -7.65 25.94 6.25
C ASN A 45 -6.84 27.24 6.45
N THR A 46 -5.54 27.22 6.17
CA THR A 46 -4.69 28.42 6.20
C THR A 46 -4.77 29.25 4.90
N GLY A 47 -5.58 28.84 3.94
CA GLY A 47 -5.81 29.57 2.68
C GLY A 47 -4.70 29.43 1.65
N VAL A 48 -3.72 28.54 1.86
CA VAL A 48 -2.61 28.31 0.92
C VAL A 48 -3.08 27.58 -0.34
N ILE A 49 -4.06 26.67 -0.21
CA ILE A 49 -4.63 25.93 -1.35
C ILE A 49 -6.15 26.11 -1.43
N SER A 50 -6.68 26.16 -2.65
CA SER A 50 -8.12 26.24 -2.89
C SER A 50 -8.80 24.87 -2.75
N GLU A 51 -10.10 24.85 -2.49
CA GLU A 51 -10.87 23.61 -2.37
C GLU A 51 -10.79 22.72 -3.62
N LYS A 52 -10.81 23.33 -4.81
CA LYS A 52 -10.67 22.60 -6.08
C LYS A 52 -9.31 21.90 -6.17
N LEU A 53 -8.25 22.55 -5.69
CA LEU A 53 -6.90 21.97 -5.68
C LEU A 53 -6.79 20.86 -4.61
N PHE A 54 -7.38 21.06 -3.43
CA PHE A 54 -7.48 20.02 -2.40
C PHE A 54 -8.15 18.76 -2.94
N GLN A 55 -9.33 18.91 -3.57
CA GLN A 55 -10.07 17.78 -4.14
C GLN A 55 -9.29 17.07 -5.25
N TYR A 56 -8.63 17.82 -6.14
CA TYR A 56 -7.82 17.24 -7.21
C TYR A 56 -6.68 16.37 -6.67
N ILE A 57 -5.97 16.85 -5.65
CA ILE A 57 -4.90 16.08 -4.99
C ILE A 57 -5.49 14.88 -4.23
N ALA A 58 -6.60 15.06 -3.52
CA ALA A 58 -7.25 13.98 -2.78
C ALA A 58 -7.68 12.81 -3.69
N ILE A 59 -8.27 13.12 -4.85
CA ILE A 59 -8.63 12.11 -5.86
C ILE A 59 -7.37 11.41 -6.38
N GLY A 60 -6.32 12.17 -6.70
CA GLY A 60 -5.04 11.62 -7.16
C GLY A 60 -4.44 10.62 -6.16
N VAL A 61 -4.36 11.00 -4.89
CA VAL A 61 -3.87 10.14 -3.80
C VAL A 61 -4.72 8.88 -3.66
N ALA A 62 -6.05 9.03 -3.68
CA ALA A 62 -6.97 7.89 -3.57
C ALA A 62 -6.78 6.89 -4.71
N VAL A 63 -6.69 7.35 -5.96
CA VAL A 63 -6.47 6.50 -7.14
C VAL A 63 -5.13 5.76 -7.04
N VAL A 64 -4.05 6.48 -6.72
CA VAL A 64 -2.71 5.88 -6.58
C VAL A 64 -2.70 4.77 -5.53
N VAL A 65 -3.26 5.04 -4.34
CA VAL A 65 -3.31 4.06 -3.26
C VAL A 65 -4.13 2.84 -3.64
N VAL A 66 -5.28 3.03 -4.29
CA VAL A 66 -6.14 1.93 -4.76
C VAL A 66 -5.44 1.10 -5.83
N VAL A 67 -4.72 1.72 -6.77
CA VAL A 67 -3.96 1.00 -7.80
C VAL A 67 -2.84 0.19 -7.18
N ILE A 68 -2.05 0.77 -6.26
CA ILE A 68 -0.96 0.05 -5.56
C ILE A 68 -1.53 -1.14 -4.78
N ASN A 69 -2.56 -0.91 -3.97
CA ASN A 69 -3.20 -1.95 -3.17
C ASN A 69 -3.82 -3.04 -4.07
N GLY A 70 -4.45 -2.64 -5.17
CA GLY A 70 -5.03 -3.55 -6.17
C GLY A 70 -3.99 -4.39 -6.91
N VAL A 71 -2.85 -3.81 -7.28
CA VAL A 71 -1.73 -4.53 -7.93
C VAL A 71 -1.08 -5.51 -6.96
N MET A 72 -0.85 -5.09 -5.71
CA MET A 72 -0.29 -5.97 -4.68
C MET A 72 -1.22 -7.15 -4.37
N ARG A 73 -2.54 -6.92 -4.32
CA ARG A 73 -3.53 -7.99 -4.11
C ARG A 73 -3.50 -9.06 -5.21
N ARG A 74 -3.17 -8.70 -6.45
CA ARG A 74 -3.08 -9.65 -7.58
C ARG A 74 -1.81 -10.51 -7.56
N LYS A 75 -0.80 -10.14 -6.77
CA LYS A 75 0.44 -10.92 -6.60
C LYS A 75 0.39 -11.90 -5.43
N VAL A 76 -0.73 -11.94 -4.69
CA VAL A 76 -0.98 -12.90 -3.62
C VAL A 76 -1.79 -14.05 -4.21
N LYS A 77 -1.21 -15.25 -4.33
CA LYS A 77 -1.98 -16.46 -4.66
C LYS A 77 -3.01 -16.74 -3.55
N PRO A 78 -4.22 -17.21 -3.90
CA PRO A 78 -5.19 -17.68 -2.91
C PRO A 78 -4.64 -18.87 -2.11
#